data_AF-A0A2N5KU36-F1
#
_entry.id   AF-A0A2N5KU36-F1
#
_cell.length_a   1.000
_cell.length_b   1.000
_cell.length_c   1.000
_cell.angle_alpha   90.00
_cell.angle_beta   90.00
_cell.angle_gamma   90.00
#
_symmetry.space_group_name_H-M   'P 1'
#
loop_
_entity.id
_entity.type
_entity.pdbx_description
1 polymer ?
#
loop_
_entity_poly.entity_id
_entity_poly.type
_entity_poly.pdbx_seq_one_letter_code
_entity_poly.pdbx_strand_id
1 'polypeptide(L)'
;MADKSVRDSQRQKVYDAERLAFEGTAERDAPFRTPPDFRKVAECQEFVDKVLASPAWKYLCPLGPDSLAVTDGRGRRRGAAWVEGGEIAMPKCTRRRYYLLHELAHFATPSGVFASHGPEYVSAYLYLAGVFLSPEDHAKLVSAMASRRVKICDYMGSGVYDGTTVRHVTVAESVTVVDPLPASATSCLTCGQHLPGNRAKFCTDACRYTHHNRLRHERGEPERQKVCEACGTEFSSSRKDAKTCSARCRQRLRRGVTKRL
;
A
#
# COMPACT_ATOMS: atom_id res chain seq x y z
N MET A 1 -22.20 4.02 12.45
CA MET A 1 -21.24 2.91 12.63
C MET A 1 -20.02 3.25 11.79
N ALA A 2 -18.80 3.22 12.34
CA ALA A 2 -17.61 3.55 11.56
C ALA A 2 -17.35 2.41 10.56
N ASP A 3 -17.51 2.69 9.27
CA ASP A 3 -17.14 1.77 8.20
C ASP A 3 -15.63 1.48 8.30
N LYS A 4 -15.29 0.21 8.54
CA LYS A 4 -13.90 -0.20 8.70
C LYS A 4 -13.32 -0.40 7.30
N SER A 5 -12.78 0.67 6.74
CA SER A 5 -12.04 0.63 5.47
C SER A 5 -11.04 -0.52 5.47
N VAL A 6 -11.01 -1.32 4.40
CA VAL A 6 -10.06 -2.43 4.22
C VAL A 6 -8.63 -1.91 4.37
N ARG A 7 -7.83 -2.57 5.22
CA ARG A 7 -6.46 -2.12 5.51
C ARG A 7 -5.59 -2.19 4.26
N ASP A 8 -5.04 -1.04 3.88
CA ASP A 8 -4.08 -0.95 2.78
C ASP A 8 -2.65 -1.27 3.23
N SER A 9 -2.24 -2.53 3.04
CA SER A 9 -0.92 -3.03 3.43
C SER A 9 0.16 -2.90 2.35
N GLN A 10 -0.21 -2.52 1.11
CA GLN A 10 0.72 -2.48 -0.02
C GLN A 10 1.01 -1.08 -0.55
N ARG A 11 0.25 -0.06 -0.15
CA ARG A 11 0.43 1.34 -0.55
C ARG A 11 1.88 1.80 -0.67
N GLN A 12 2.67 1.63 0.38
CA GLN A 12 4.06 2.09 0.36
C GLN A 12 4.91 1.30 -0.66
N LYS A 13 4.68 0.00 -0.80
CA LYS A 13 5.39 -0.83 -1.79
C LYS A 13 5.06 -0.42 -3.22
N VAL A 14 3.80 -0.07 -3.48
CA VAL A 14 3.33 0.43 -4.78
C VAL A 14 4.04 1.74 -5.11
N TYR A 15 4.05 2.71 -4.18
CA TYR A 15 4.77 3.97 -4.39
C TYR A 15 6.29 3.76 -4.58
N ASP A 16 6.91 2.87 -3.80
CA ASP A 16 8.33 2.56 -3.95
C ASP A 16 8.62 1.92 -5.32
N ALA A 17 7.72 1.09 -5.84
CA ALA A 17 7.84 0.46 -7.15
C ALA A 17 7.67 1.48 -8.28
N GLU A 18 6.67 2.35 -8.22
CA GLU A 18 6.46 3.42 -9.21
C GLU A 18 7.67 4.33 -9.32
N ARG A 19 8.17 4.82 -8.17
CA ARG A 19 9.35 5.67 -8.17
C ARG A 19 10.58 4.95 -8.70
N LEU A 20 10.75 3.67 -8.37
CA LEU A 20 11.86 2.88 -8.92
C LEU A 20 11.75 2.76 -10.45
N ALA A 21 10.56 2.48 -10.97
CA ALA A 21 10.31 2.29 -12.40
C ALA A 21 10.51 3.58 -13.22
N PHE A 22 10.00 4.72 -12.73
CA PHE A 22 9.93 5.95 -13.51
C PHE A 22 10.93 7.04 -13.10
N GLU A 23 11.45 6.97 -11.87
CA GLU A 23 12.41 7.95 -11.35
C GLU A 23 13.77 7.33 -11.00
N GLY A 24 13.94 6.01 -11.17
CA GLY A 24 15.19 5.30 -10.88
C GLY A 24 15.59 5.30 -9.40
N THR A 25 14.66 5.60 -8.48
CA THR A 25 14.92 5.63 -7.03
C THR A 25 13.67 5.26 -6.24
N ALA A 26 13.82 4.60 -5.09
CA ALA A 26 12.71 4.37 -4.15
C ALA A 26 12.72 5.34 -2.95
N GLU A 27 13.59 6.35 -2.95
CA GLU A 27 13.67 7.32 -1.87
C GLU A 27 12.41 8.18 -1.79
N ARG A 28 11.62 8.05 -0.71
CA ARG A 28 10.30 8.67 -0.58
C ARG A 28 10.26 10.17 -0.87
N ASP A 29 11.29 10.89 -0.46
CA ASP A 29 11.32 12.36 -0.46
C ASP A 29 12.23 12.94 -1.57
N ALA A 30 12.83 12.08 -2.41
CA ALA A 30 13.62 12.56 -3.54
C ALA A 30 12.73 13.30 -4.55
N PRO A 31 13.22 14.38 -5.19
CA PRO A 31 12.47 15.09 -6.22
C PRO A 31 12.22 14.16 -7.42
N PHE A 32 11.22 14.50 -8.22
CA PHE A 32 11.07 13.89 -9.54
C PHE A 32 12.30 14.25 -10.39
N ARG A 33 12.92 13.24 -11.01
CA ARG A 33 14.15 13.38 -11.79
C ARG A 33 13.84 13.62 -13.26
N THR A 34 12.76 13.05 -13.75
CA THR A 34 12.31 13.25 -15.13
C THR A 34 11.37 14.46 -15.22
N PRO A 35 11.28 15.17 -16.35
CA PRO A 35 10.26 16.21 -16.54
C PRO A 35 8.85 15.60 -16.62
N PRO A 36 7.79 16.38 -16.33
CA PRO A 36 6.42 15.92 -16.53
C PRO A 36 6.11 15.68 -18.01
N ASP A 37 5.27 14.68 -18.30
CA ASP A 37 4.82 14.36 -19.67
C ASP A 37 3.92 15.46 -20.24
N PHE A 38 3.18 16.15 -19.38
CA PHE A 38 2.23 17.19 -19.77
C PHE A 38 2.56 18.52 -19.11
N ARG A 39 2.51 19.58 -19.91
CA ARG A 39 2.75 20.96 -19.46
C ARG A 39 1.46 21.58 -18.92
N LYS A 40 0.31 21.24 -19.49
CA LYS A 40 -1.00 21.83 -19.20
C LYS A 40 -1.98 20.78 -18.64
N VAL A 41 -2.99 21.26 -17.92
CA VAL A 41 -4.08 20.41 -17.42
C VAL A 41 -4.92 19.85 -18.58
N ALA A 42 -5.13 20.65 -19.64
CA ALA A 42 -5.87 20.22 -20.83
C ALA A 42 -5.24 18.97 -21.48
N GLU A 43 -3.91 18.89 -21.56
CA GLU A 43 -3.23 17.71 -22.10
C GLU A 43 -3.43 16.47 -21.20
N CYS A 44 -3.55 16.66 -19.88
CA CYS A 44 -3.93 15.58 -18.96
C CYS A 44 -5.39 15.15 -19.18
N GLN A 45 -6.30 16.10 -19.38
CA GLN A 45 -7.71 15.84 -19.68
C GLN A 45 -7.85 15.03 -20.97
N GLU A 46 -7.20 15.45 -22.05
CA GLU A 46 -7.19 14.73 -23.34
C GLU A 46 -6.70 13.28 -23.18
N PHE A 47 -5.68 13.06 -22.35
CA PHE A 47 -5.19 11.71 -22.06
C PHE A 47 -6.22 10.88 -21.28
N VAL A 48 -6.86 11.46 -20.26
CA VAL A 48 -7.94 10.79 -19.50
C VAL A 48 -9.11 10.44 -20.42
N ASP A 49 -9.58 11.39 -21.22
CA ASP A 49 -10.68 11.17 -22.17
C ASP A 49 -10.36 10.04 -23.15
N LYS A 50 -9.13 10.00 -23.66
CA LYS A 50 -8.63 8.90 -24.51
C LYS A 50 -8.70 7.54 -23.79
N VAL A 51 -8.32 7.48 -22.51
CA VAL A 51 -8.40 6.23 -21.74
C VAL A 51 -9.85 5.82 -21.53
N LEU A 52 -10.71 6.74 -21.09
CA LEU A 52 -12.12 6.46 -20.79
C LEU A 52 -12.93 6.03 -22.03
N ALA A 53 -12.59 6.56 -23.21
CA ALA A 53 -13.21 6.18 -24.48
C ALA A 53 -12.72 4.83 -25.03
N SER A 54 -11.68 4.23 -24.45
CA SER A 54 -11.06 3.01 -24.99
C SER A 54 -11.85 1.73 -24.66
N PRO A 55 -11.78 0.71 -25.53
CA PRO A 55 -12.28 -0.63 -25.20
C PRO A 55 -11.64 -1.22 -23.94
N ALA A 56 -10.36 -0.92 -23.71
CA ALA A 56 -9.63 -1.39 -22.53
C ALA A 56 -10.26 -0.87 -21.22
N TRP A 57 -10.64 0.41 -21.17
CA TRP A 57 -11.35 0.97 -20.02
C TRP A 57 -12.74 0.37 -19.85
N LYS A 58 -13.51 0.24 -20.95
CA LYS A 58 -14.85 -0.37 -20.89
C LYS A 58 -14.82 -1.84 -20.47
N TYR A 59 -13.76 -2.56 -20.81
CA TYR A 59 -13.52 -3.92 -20.35
C TYR A 59 -13.16 -3.95 -18.86
N LEU A 60 -12.21 -3.12 -18.44
CA LEU A 60 -11.74 -3.07 -17.05
C LEU A 60 -12.81 -2.58 -16.07
N CYS A 61 -13.59 -1.57 -16.48
CA CYS A 61 -14.56 -0.88 -15.64
C CYS A 61 -15.87 -0.64 -16.43
N PRO A 62 -16.66 -1.69 -16.69
CA PRO A 62 -17.88 -1.58 -17.51
C PRO A 62 -18.97 -0.71 -16.87
N LEU A 63 -18.94 -0.57 -15.54
CA LEU A 63 -19.83 0.31 -14.77
C LEU A 63 -19.12 1.60 -14.33
N GLY A 64 -17.93 1.87 -14.87
CA GLY A 64 -17.14 3.04 -14.54
C GLY A 64 -17.71 4.32 -15.13
N PRO A 65 -17.16 5.47 -14.71
CA PRO A 65 -17.55 6.76 -15.26
C PRO A 65 -17.21 6.86 -16.75
N ASP A 66 -18.11 7.49 -17.51
CA ASP A 66 -17.89 7.83 -18.93
C ASP A 66 -17.05 9.10 -19.11
N SER A 67 -16.98 9.94 -18.08
CA SER A 67 -16.18 11.17 -18.07
C SER A 67 -15.64 11.45 -16.67
N LEU A 68 -14.46 12.08 -16.61
CA LEU A 68 -13.81 12.54 -15.38
C LEU A 68 -13.17 13.89 -15.65
N ALA A 69 -13.24 14.81 -14.69
CA ALA A 69 -12.60 16.12 -14.82
C ALA A 69 -11.19 16.10 -14.22
N VAL A 70 -10.21 16.66 -14.95
CA VAL A 70 -8.84 16.87 -14.46
C VAL A 70 -8.66 18.32 -14.06
N THR A 71 -8.25 18.56 -12.81
CA THR A 71 -8.05 19.90 -12.24
C THR A 71 -6.57 20.19 -11.96
N ASP A 72 -6.22 21.46 -11.73
CA ASP A 72 -4.82 21.88 -11.58
C ASP A 72 -4.13 21.40 -10.29
N GLY A 73 -4.91 20.90 -9.33
CA GLY A 73 -4.42 20.41 -8.04
C GLY A 73 -3.70 21.46 -7.20
N ARG A 74 -4.05 22.75 -7.32
CA ARG A 74 -3.38 23.85 -6.60
C ARG A 74 -3.24 23.56 -5.10
N GLY A 75 -2.03 23.79 -4.58
CA GLY A 75 -1.71 23.58 -3.16
C GLY A 75 -1.36 22.13 -2.78
N ARG A 76 -1.48 21.18 -3.71
CA ARG A 76 -1.11 19.78 -3.46
C ARG A 76 0.33 19.47 -3.87
N ARG A 77 0.94 18.55 -3.11
CA ARG A 77 2.27 18.01 -3.41
C ARG A 77 2.23 16.78 -4.32
N ARG A 78 1.04 16.17 -4.47
CA ARG A 78 0.81 14.91 -5.18
C ARG A 78 -0.54 14.95 -5.88
N GLY A 79 -0.68 14.16 -6.95
CA GLY A 79 -1.97 13.90 -7.58
C GLY A 79 -2.92 13.19 -6.61
N ALA A 80 -4.22 13.31 -6.86
CA ALA A 80 -5.24 12.55 -6.15
C ALA A 80 -6.54 12.46 -6.97
N ALA A 81 -7.12 11.27 -6.99
CA ALA A 81 -8.48 11.00 -7.42
C ALA A 81 -9.50 11.23 -6.30
N TRP A 82 -10.65 11.78 -6.66
CA TRP A 82 -11.84 11.86 -5.83
C TRP A 82 -12.94 11.02 -6.49
N VAL A 83 -13.04 9.76 -6.10
CA VAL A 83 -13.91 8.78 -6.77
C VAL A 83 -15.38 9.23 -6.75
N GLU A 84 -15.87 9.72 -5.61
CA GLU A 84 -17.25 10.20 -5.45
C GLU A 84 -17.55 11.46 -6.27
N GLY A 85 -16.54 12.30 -6.52
CA GLY A 85 -16.68 13.56 -7.24
C GLY A 85 -16.42 13.45 -8.74
N GLY A 86 -15.87 12.33 -9.22
CA GLY A 86 -15.50 12.18 -10.63
C GLY A 86 -14.33 13.09 -11.06
N GLU A 87 -13.40 13.40 -10.15
CA GLU A 87 -12.33 14.36 -10.39
C GLU A 87 -10.93 13.80 -10.11
N ILE A 88 -9.95 14.25 -10.89
CA ILE A 88 -8.52 13.98 -10.69
C ILE A 88 -7.77 15.31 -10.56
N ALA A 89 -7.16 15.56 -9.40
CA ALA A 89 -6.35 16.76 -9.17
C ALA A 89 -4.89 16.52 -9.56
N MET A 90 -4.33 17.32 -10.48
CA MET A 90 -2.99 17.11 -11.07
C MET A 90 -2.05 18.34 -10.95
N PRO A 91 -1.31 18.45 -9.83
CA PRO A 91 -0.23 19.41 -9.66
C PRO A 91 0.82 19.32 -10.78
N LYS A 92 1.45 20.45 -11.11
CA LYS A 92 2.45 20.54 -12.20
C LYS A 92 3.52 19.44 -12.17
N CYS A 93 4.02 19.07 -10.99
CA CYS A 93 5.10 18.08 -10.85
C CYS A 93 4.66 16.63 -11.08
N THR A 94 3.36 16.33 -11.00
CA THR A 94 2.81 14.97 -11.14
C THR A 94 2.09 14.73 -12.46
N ARG A 95 2.09 15.71 -13.39
CA ARG A 95 1.44 15.62 -14.71
C ARG A 95 2.14 14.63 -15.64
N ARG A 96 1.92 13.35 -15.38
CA ARG A 96 2.58 12.22 -16.03
C ARG A 96 1.57 11.15 -16.39
N ARG A 97 1.81 10.41 -17.46
CA ARG A 97 0.94 9.33 -17.94
C ARG A 97 0.75 8.26 -16.87
N TYR A 98 1.85 7.72 -16.33
CA TYR A 98 1.76 6.67 -15.30
C TYR A 98 0.97 7.14 -14.07
N TYR A 99 1.12 8.41 -13.69
CA TYR A 99 0.44 8.97 -12.52
C TYR A 99 -1.06 9.14 -12.80
N LEU A 100 -1.47 9.55 -14.00
CA LEU A 100 -2.90 9.56 -14.37
C LEU A 100 -3.49 8.14 -14.39
N LEU A 101 -2.75 7.15 -14.90
CA LEU A 101 -3.21 5.76 -14.89
C LEU A 101 -3.34 5.19 -13.48
N HIS A 102 -2.46 5.60 -12.54
CA HIS A 102 -2.61 5.31 -11.10
C HIS A 102 -3.94 5.83 -10.58
N GLU A 103 -4.24 7.10 -10.85
CA GLU A 103 -5.49 7.71 -10.37
C GLU A 103 -6.72 7.05 -11.00
N LEU A 104 -6.66 6.72 -12.30
CA LEU A 104 -7.73 6.00 -13.00
C LEU A 104 -7.96 4.59 -12.44
N ALA A 105 -6.90 3.88 -12.02
CA ALA A 105 -7.05 2.56 -11.41
C ALA A 105 -7.88 2.61 -10.11
N HIS A 106 -7.86 3.71 -9.35
CA HIS A 106 -8.75 3.88 -8.18
C HIS A 106 -10.23 3.93 -8.55
N PHE A 107 -10.58 4.45 -9.72
CA PHE A 107 -11.97 4.43 -10.21
C PHE A 107 -12.39 3.03 -10.66
N ALA A 108 -11.46 2.24 -11.20
CA ALA A 108 -11.71 0.85 -11.57
C ALA A 108 -11.84 -0.08 -10.35
N THR A 109 -11.25 0.29 -9.20
CA THR A 109 -11.29 -0.50 -7.97
C THR A 109 -11.83 0.32 -6.80
N PRO A 110 -13.17 0.42 -6.66
CA PRO A 110 -13.80 1.26 -5.64
C PRO A 110 -13.30 0.96 -4.23
N SER A 111 -12.92 2.02 -3.53
CA SER A 111 -12.54 1.94 -2.11
C SER A 111 -13.75 1.49 -1.26
N GLY A 112 -13.49 0.71 -0.21
CA GLY A 112 -14.53 0.13 0.65
C GLY A 112 -14.86 -1.33 0.31
N VAL A 113 -14.76 -1.70 -0.97
CA VAL A 113 -14.78 -3.11 -1.41
C VAL A 113 -13.36 -3.68 -1.36
N PHE A 114 -12.41 -2.94 -1.92
CA PHE A 114 -11.00 -3.31 -1.95
C PHE A 114 -10.15 -2.35 -1.13
N ALA A 115 -8.95 -2.79 -0.75
CA ALA A 115 -7.93 -1.86 -0.28
C ALA A 115 -7.53 -0.92 -1.43
N SER A 116 -7.36 0.37 -1.16
CA SER A 116 -7.08 1.36 -2.21
C SER A 116 -5.86 1.01 -3.07
N HIS A 117 -4.82 0.38 -2.51
CA HIS A 117 -3.69 -0.16 -3.27
C HIS A 117 -3.56 -1.69 -3.11
N GLY A 118 -4.70 -2.38 -3.01
CA GLY A 118 -4.78 -3.84 -2.93
C GLY A 118 -4.33 -4.56 -4.21
N PRO A 119 -4.27 -5.90 -4.19
CA PRO A 119 -3.92 -6.69 -5.37
C PRO A 119 -4.77 -6.39 -6.61
N GLU A 120 -6.07 -6.12 -6.44
CA GLU A 120 -7.01 -5.78 -7.51
C GLU A 120 -6.65 -4.44 -8.15
N TYR A 121 -6.36 -3.43 -7.33
CA TYR A 121 -5.88 -2.12 -7.79
C TYR A 121 -4.60 -2.28 -8.61
N VAL A 122 -3.65 -3.07 -8.14
CA VAL A 122 -2.37 -3.26 -8.83
C VAL A 122 -2.57 -3.95 -10.18
N SER A 123 -3.46 -4.95 -10.25
CA SER A 123 -3.82 -5.59 -11.52
C SER A 123 -4.44 -4.62 -12.51
N ALA A 124 -5.40 -3.81 -12.07
CA ALA A 124 -6.03 -2.78 -12.89
C ALA A 124 -5.00 -1.76 -13.40
N TYR A 125 -4.12 -1.30 -12.52
CA TYR A 125 -3.06 -0.35 -12.86
C TYR A 125 -2.05 -0.92 -13.85
N LEU A 126 -1.57 -2.15 -13.65
CA LEU A 126 -0.64 -2.80 -14.58
C LEU A 126 -1.29 -3.05 -15.94
N TYR A 127 -2.56 -3.44 -15.98
CA TYR A 127 -3.30 -3.58 -17.23
C TYR A 127 -3.35 -2.25 -18.00
N LEU A 128 -3.77 -1.17 -17.34
CA LEU A 128 -3.80 0.16 -17.97
C LEU A 128 -2.41 0.61 -18.43
N ALA A 129 -1.38 0.36 -17.62
CA ALA A 129 0.00 0.67 -17.99
C ALA A 129 0.45 -0.10 -19.23
N GLY A 130 0.11 -1.39 -19.35
CA GLY A 130 0.42 -2.21 -20.52
C GLY A 130 -0.27 -1.76 -21.81
N VAL A 131 -1.43 -1.10 -21.71
CA VAL A 131 -2.18 -0.58 -22.87
C VAL A 131 -1.72 0.82 -23.27
N PHE A 132 -1.43 1.70 -22.31
CA PHE A 132 -1.25 3.13 -22.57
C PHE A 132 0.17 3.67 -22.39
N LEU A 133 1.10 2.89 -21.84
CA LEU A 133 2.52 3.22 -21.79
C LEU A 133 3.30 2.45 -22.86
N SER A 134 4.60 2.77 -22.99
CA SER A 134 5.48 1.99 -23.84
C SER A 134 5.68 0.58 -23.26
N PRO A 135 5.96 -0.45 -24.09
CA PRO A 135 6.28 -1.79 -23.59
C PRO A 135 7.45 -1.80 -22.59
N GLU A 136 8.44 -0.92 -22.80
CA GLU A 136 9.58 -0.76 -21.91
C GLU A 136 9.17 -0.22 -20.53
N ASP A 137 8.34 0.82 -20.50
CA ASP A 137 7.84 1.43 -19.26
C ASP A 137 6.94 0.46 -18.48
N HIS A 138 6.09 -0.28 -19.18
CA HIS A 138 5.29 -1.33 -18.56
C HIS A 138 6.18 -2.42 -17.95
N ALA A 139 7.19 -2.90 -18.68
CA ALA A 139 8.13 -3.91 -18.17
C ALA A 139 8.92 -3.42 -16.94
N LYS A 140 9.36 -2.15 -16.94
CA LYS A 140 9.99 -1.51 -15.77
C LYS A 140 9.05 -1.52 -14.57
N LEU A 141 7.78 -1.15 -14.75
CA LEU A 141 6.79 -1.12 -13.69
C LEU A 141 6.53 -2.52 -13.12
N VAL A 142 6.31 -3.52 -13.98
CA VAL A 142 6.12 -4.93 -13.57
C VAL A 142 7.32 -5.44 -12.76
N SER A 143 8.54 -5.22 -13.28
CA SER A 143 9.79 -5.60 -12.60
C SER A 143 9.92 -4.92 -11.23
N ALA A 144 9.62 -3.62 -11.14
CA ALA A 144 9.67 -2.88 -9.90
C ALA A 144 8.63 -3.38 -8.88
N MET A 145 7.40 -3.65 -9.30
CA MET A 145 6.33 -4.22 -8.46
C MET A 145 6.75 -5.57 -7.88
N ALA A 146 7.32 -6.46 -8.72
CA ALA A 146 7.85 -7.75 -8.29
C ALA A 146 8.99 -7.59 -7.27
N SER A 147 9.95 -6.68 -7.54
CA SER A 147 11.08 -6.43 -6.63
C SER A 147 10.64 -5.94 -5.24
N ARG A 148 9.53 -5.19 -5.17
CA ARG A 148 8.92 -4.68 -3.93
C ARG A 148 7.95 -5.67 -3.28
N ARG A 149 7.80 -6.87 -3.86
CA ARG A 149 6.88 -7.92 -3.40
C ARG A 149 5.46 -7.36 -3.27
N VAL A 150 5.04 -6.60 -4.28
CA VAL A 150 3.66 -6.17 -4.45
C VAL A 150 2.88 -7.38 -4.97
N LYS A 151 1.80 -7.72 -4.27
CA LYS A 151 0.87 -8.77 -4.67
C LYS A 151 -0.07 -8.23 -5.74
N ILE A 152 -0.36 -9.06 -6.72
CA ILE A 152 -1.24 -8.82 -7.85
C ILE A 152 -2.36 -9.86 -7.76
N CYS A 153 -3.59 -9.51 -8.15
CA CYS A 153 -4.70 -10.45 -8.25
C CYS A 153 -4.79 -11.01 -9.68
N ASP A 154 -5.18 -12.26 -9.85
CA ASP A 154 -5.50 -12.86 -11.16
C ASP A 154 -6.85 -12.37 -11.72
N TYR A 155 -7.31 -11.20 -11.28
CA TYR A 155 -8.64 -10.64 -11.50
C TYR A 155 -9.03 -10.49 -12.97
N MET A 156 -8.06 -10.42 -13.88
CA MET A 156 -8.30 -10.38 -15.33
C MET A 156 -7.57 -11.55 -15.98
N GLY A 157 -8.19 -12.74 -15.88
CA GLY A 157 -7.57 -14.03 -16.20
C GLY A 157 -6.72 -14.00 -17.45
N SER A 158 -5.38 -14.02 -17.26
CA SER A 158 -4.31 -14.22 -18.25
C SER A 158 -4.56 -13.65 -19.66
N GLY A 159 -5.31 -12.54 -19.76
CA GLY A 159 -5.71 -11.95 -21.02
C GLY A 159 -4.64 -11.01 -21.50
N VAL A 160 -3.89 -11.38 -22.55
CA VAL A 160 -2.96 -10.46 -23.20
C VAL A 160 -3.77 -9.60 -24.16
N TYR A 161 -3.85 -8.29 -23.90
CA TYR A 161 -4.45 -7.33 -24.82
C TYR A 161 -3.41 -6.97 -25.90
N ASP A 162 -3.64 -7.40 -27.14
CA ASP A 162 -2.71 -7.20 -28.26
C ASP A 162 -2.94 -5.87 -29.02
N GLY A 163 -3.82 -5.00 -28.52
CA GLY A 163 -4.19 -3.75 -29.17
C GLY A 163 -5.43 -3.85 -30.07
N THR A 164 -5.90 -5.06 -30.38
CA THR A 164 -7.09 -5.30 -31.23
C THR A 164 -8.13 -6.21 -30.59
N THR A 165 -7.75 -7.14 -29.73
CA THR A 165 -8.70 -8.01 -29.02
C THR A 165 -8.10 -8.51 -27.70
N VAL A 166 -8.94 -8.73 -26.68
CA VAL A 166 -8.51 -9.44 -25.46
C VAL A 166 -8.37 -10.92 -25.82
N ARG A 167 -7.13 -11.42 -25.95
CA ARG A 167 -6.91 -12.87 -26.06
C ARG A 167 -6.75 -13.44 -24.67
N HIS A 168 -7.73 -14.21 -24.21
CA HIS A 168 -7.54 -15.07 -23.04
C HIS A 168 -6.44 -16.08 -23.38
N VAL A 169 -5.27 -15.95 -22.75
CA VAL A 169 -4.26 -17.01 -22.81
C VAL A 169 -4.78 -18.10 -21.88
N THR A 170 -5.46 -19.10 -22.44
CA THR A 170 -5.66 -20.37 -21.75
C THR A 170 -4.28 -20.95 -21.50
N VAL A 171 -3.84 -20.91 -20.24
CA VAL A 171 -2.61 -21.60 -19.84
C VAL A 171 -2.92 -23.08 -19.92
N ALA A 172 -2.66 -23.69 -21.07
CA ALA A 172 -2.77 -25.13 -21.24
C ALA A 172 -1.69 -25.80 -20.38
N GLU A 173 -2.17 -26.66 -19.49
CA GLU A 173 -1.53 -27.76 -18.77
C GLU A 173 -0.02 -27.98 -18.99
N SER A 174 0.75 -27.82 -17.91
CA SER A 174 1.57 -28.91 -17.35
C SER A 174 2.43 -28.38 -16.19
N VAL A 175 1.86 -28.36 -14.99
CA VAL A 175 2.67 -28.44 -13.77
C VAL A 175 2.39 -29.80 -13.17
N THR A 176 3.35 -30.71 -13.32
CA THR A 176 3.35 -32.00 -12.65
C THR A 176 3.36 -31.75 -11.14
N VAL A 177 2.26 -32.14 -10.49
CA VAL A 177 2.14 -32.14 -9.04
C VAL A 177 3.02 -33.29 -8.54
N VAL A 178 4.25 -32.98 -8.14
CA VAL A 178 5.06 -33.88 -7.32
C VAL A 178 4.41 -33.96 -5.94
N ASP A 179 4.07 -35.18 -5.52
CA ASP A 179 3.52 -35.46 -4.19
C ASP A 179 4.42 -34.84 -3.11
N PRO A 180 3.88 -33.98 -2.21
CA PRO A 180 4.66 -33.46 -1.11
C PRO A 180 4.88 -34.57 -0.08
N LEU A 181 6.15 -34.94 0.10
CA LEU A 181 6.66 -35.62 1.30
C LEU A 181 6.04 -35.03 2.57
N PRO A 182 5.75 -35.84 3.61
CA PRO A 182 5.05 -35.41 4.81
C PRO A 182 5.83 -34.30 5.52
N ALA A 183 5.37 -33.06 5.33
CA ALA A 183 5.87 -31.91 6.04
C ALA A 183 5.58 -32.10 7.53
N SER A 184 6.61 -31.99 8.37
CA SER A 184 6.45 -31.88 9.82
C SER A 184 5.40 -30.81 10.13
N ALA A 185 4.28 -31.27 10.69
CA ALA A 185 3.17 -30.46 11.15
C ALA A 185 3.69 -29.23 11.91
N THR A 186 3.60 -28.05 11.31
CA THR A 186 3.96 -26.81 12.00
C THR A 186 2.69 -26.24 12.64
N SER A 187 2.71 -26.01 13.95
CA SER A 187 1.58 -25.40 14.66
C SER A 187 1.69 -23.87 14.68
N CYS A 188 0.55 -23.20 14.78
CA CYS A 188 0.50 -21.75 14.90
C CYS A 188 1.21 -21.27 16.17
N LEU A 189 2.14 -20.32 16.04
CA LEU A 189 2.91 -19.74 17.16
C LEU A 189 2.08 -18.92 18.17
N THR A 190 0.76 -18.83 17.98
CA THR A 190 -0.15 -18.04 18.85
C THR A 190 -1.21 -18.92 19.49
N CYS A 191 -1.96 -19.68 18.69
CA CYS A 191 -3.07 -20.51 19.19
C CYS A 191 -2.77 -22.01 19.19
N GLY A 192 -1.63 -22.45 18.66
CA GLY A 192 -1.27 -23.87 18.56
C GLY A 192 -2.02 -24.65 17.47
N GLN A 193 -2.95 -24.04 16.73
CA GLN A 193 -3.69 -24.70 15.66
C GLN A 193 -2.75 -25.24 14.58
N HIS A 194 -3.01 -26.45 14.10
CA HIS A 194 -2.28 -27.08 13.02
C HIS A 194 -2.39 -26.26 11.72
N LEU A 195 -1.27 -26.08 11.01
CA LEU A 195 -1.21 -25.31 9.77
C LEU A 195 -1.01 -26.22 8.56
N PRO A 196 -1.77 -26.03 7.46
CA PRO A 196 -1.50 -26.73 6.22
C PRO A 196 -0.22 -26.17 5.59
N GLY A 197 0.81 -27.02 5.48
CA GLY A 197 2.09 -26.70 4.84
C GLY A 197 3.21 -26.22 5.78
N ASN A 198 4.43 -26.15 5.25
CA ASN A 198 5.67 -25.96 6.02
C ASN A 198 6.13 -24.50 6.21
N ARG A 199 5.46 -23.52 5.57
CA ARG A 199 5.92 -22.11 5.58
C ARG A 199 5.05 -21.16 6.41
N ALA A 200 3.81 -21.54 6.71
CA ALA A 200 2.92 -20.69 7.51
C ALA A 200 3.32 -20.74 8.98
N LYS A 201 3.41 -19.58 9.65
CA LYS A 201 3.67 -19.47 11.10
C LYS A 201 2.41 -19.17 11.92
N PHE A 202 1.35 -18.73 11.24
CA PHE A 202 0.11 -18.26 11.87
C PHE A 202 -1.10 -18.75 11.07
N CYS A 203 -2.16 -19.17 11.75
CA CYS A 203 -3.40 -19.62 11.09
C CYS A 203 -4.23 -18.46 10.55
N THR A 204 -4.10 -17.28 11.15
CA THR A 204 -4.86 -16.08 10.79
C THR A 204 -4.00 -14.82 10.95
N ASP A 205 -4.41 -13.75 10.27
CA ASP A 205 -3.84 -12.42 10.45
C ASP A 205 -4.01 -11.90 11.89
N ALA A 206 -5.08 -12.29 12.58
CA ALA A 206 -5.30 -12.00 13.99
C ALA A 206 -4.22 -12.63 14.87
N CYS A 207 -3.91 -13.92 14.67
CA CYS A 207 -2.82 -14.60 15.38
C CYS A 207 -1.46 -13.94 15.13
N ARG A 208 -1.15 -13.63 13.87
CA ARG A 208 0.08 -12.89 13.51
C ARG A 208 0.19 -11.57 14.27
N TYR A 209 -0.90 -10.80 14.33
CA TYR A 209 -0.94 -9.51 15.01
C TYR A 209 -0.73 -9.66 16.53
N THR A 210 -1.46 -10.59 17.17
CA THR A 210 -1.34 -10.88 18.61
C THR A 210 0.09 -11.27 18.97
N HIS A 211 0.71 -12.16 18.20
CA HIS A 211 2.09 -12.59 18.43
C HIS A 211 3.08 -11.42 18.36
N HIS A 212 3.02 -10.60 17.30
CA HIS A 212 3.96 -9.49 17.16
C HIS A 212 3.70 -8.36 18.15
N ASN A 213 2.46 -8.16 18.60
CA ASN A 213 2.15 -7.23 19.68
C ASN A 213 2.78 -7.70 20.98
N ARG A 214 2.61 -8.98 21.34
CA ARG A 214 3.25 -9.58 22.52
C ARG A 214 4.77 -9.35 22.49
N LEU A 215 5.43 -9.67 21.37
CA LEU A 215 6.87 -9.44 21.22
C LEU A 215 7.28 -7.95 21.29
N ARG A 216 6.41 -7.01 20.89
CA ARG A 216 6.66 -5.56 21.05
C ARG A 216 6.51 -5.13 22.51
N HIS A 217 5.54 -5.69 23.24
CA HIS A 217 5.37 -5.44 24.67
C HIS A 217 6.54 -6.00 25.47
N GLU A 218 6.91 -7.26 25.25
CA GLU A 218 8.05 -7.91 25.92
C GLU A 218 9.36 -7.14 25.70
N ARG A 219 9.63 -6.68 24.47
CA ARG A 219 10.81 -5.85 24.18
C ARG A 219 10.78 -4.47 24.82
N GLY A 220 9.58 -3.90 24.98
CA GLY A 220 9.41 -2.58 25.59
C GLY A 220 9.33 -2.61 27.11
N GLU A 221 9.09 -3.78 27.72
CA GLU A 221 8.89 -3.91 29.16
C GLU A 221 10.09 -3.44 29.99
N PRO A 222 11.35 -3.74 29.61
CA PRO A 222 12.51 -3.20 30.31
C PRO A 222 12.60 -1.68 30.26
N GLU A 223 12.27 -1.04 29.12
CA GLU A 223 12.28 0.42 28.98
C GLU A 223 11.14 1.10 29.78
N ARG A 224 10.10 0.35 30.13
CA ARG A 224 8.96 0.85 30.91
C ARG A 224 9.25 0.86 32.40
N GLN A 225 10.11 -0.03 32.89
CA GLN A 225 10.53 -0.07 34.29
C GLN A 225 11.49 1.08 34.57
N LYS A 226 11.12 1.93 35.54
CA LYS A 226 11.83 3.17 35.85
C LYS A 226 11.89 3.40 37.34
N VAL A 227 12.85 4.20 37.79
CA VAL A 227 12.94 4.66 39.18
C VAL A 227 12.43 6.09 39.28
N CYS A 228 11.51 6.35 40.20
CA CYS A 228 10.95 7.69 40.39
C CYS A 228 11.99 8.66 40.96
N GLU A 229 12.31 9.73 40.23
CA GLU A 229 13.31 10.74 40.64
C GLU A 229 12.96 11.45 41.97
N ALA A 230 11.69 11.44 42.39
CA ALA A 230 11.26 12.13 43.61
C ALA A 230 11.29 11.25 44.88
N CYS A 231 11.01 9.95 44.76
CA CYS A 231 10.85 9.05 45.92
C CYS A 231 11.71 7.79 45.88
N GLY A 232 12.36 7.48 44.75
CA GLY A 232 13.19 6.29 44.55
C GLY A 232 12.42 4.99 44.31
N THR A 233 11.09 5.02 44.24
CA THR A 233 10.27 3.83 44.01
C THR A 233 10.28 3.44 42.54
N GLU A 234 10.42 2.14 42.26
CA GLU A 234 10.25 1.57 40.94
C GLU A 234 8.80 1.73 40.45
N PHE A 235 8.63 2.06 39.18
CA PHE A 235 7.32 2.18 38.54
C PHE A 235 7.40 1.88 37.05
N SER A 236 6.29 1.40 36.50
CA SER A 236 6.15 1.19 35.06
C SER A 236 5.48 2.38 34.38
N SER A 237 5.99 2.82 33.24
CA SER A 237 5.35 3.86 32.43
C SER A 237 5.49 3.64 30.94
N SER A 238 4.39 3.84 30.20
CA SER A 238 4.37 3.79 28.74
C SER A 238 5.08 4.97 28.06
N ARG A 239 5.24 6.11 28.77
CA ARG A 239 5.88 7.30 28.21
C ARG A 239 7.38 7.29 28.48
N LYS A 240 8.18 7.47 27.43
CA LYS A 240 9.66 7.50 27.52
C LYS A 240 10.19 8.59 28.44
N ASP A 241 9.49 9.71 28.55
CA ASP A 241 9.86 10.88 29.36
C ASP A 241 9.31 10.85 30.80
N ALA A 242 8.59 9.81 31.21
CA ALA A 242 8.05 9.75 32.57
C ALA A 242 9.18 9.61 33.60
N LYS A 243 9.26 10.58 34.53
CA LYS A 243 10.27 10.66 35.60
C LYS A 243 9.73 10.32 37.00
N THR A 244 8.41 10.26 37.16
CA THR A 244 7.77 10.16 38.47
C THR A 244 6.61 9.17 38.48
N CYS A 245 6.49 8.38 39.54
CA CYS A 245 5.45 7.37 39.71
C CYS A 245 4.04 7.92 39.92
N SER A 246 3.88 9.19 40.33
CA SER A 246 2.59 9.79 40.62
C SER A 246 2.57 11.31 40.42
N ALA A 247 1.38 11.89 40.35
CA ALA A 247 1.20 13.34 40.31
C ALA A 247 1.79 14.05 41.55
N ARG A 248 1.67 13.43 42.74
CA ARG A 248 2.28 13.92 43.99
C ARG A 248 3.80 13.99 43.88
N CYS A 249 4.45 12.93 43.38
CA CYS A 249 5.89 12.89 43.14
C CYS A 249 6.34 13.92 42.10
N ARG A 250 5.55 14.14 41.05
CA ARG A 250 5.77 15.21 40.07
C ARG A 250 5.77 16.60 40.72
N GLN A 251 4.84 16.86 41.63
CA GLN A 251 4.77 18.14 42.35
C GLN A 251 5.96 18.32 43.31
N ARG A 252 6.40 17.25 44.00
CA ARG A 252 7.62 17.27 44.82
C ARG A 252 8.87 17.61 44.02
N LEU A 253 9.04 16.96 42.87
CA LEU A 253 10.18 17.21 41.96
C LEU A 253 10.20 18.67 41.50
N ARG A 254 9.04 19.23 41.13
CA ARG A 254 8.90 20.66 40.76
C ARG A 254 9.28 21.64 41.89
N ARG A 255 9.11 21.24 43.15
CA ARG A 255 9.47 22.05 44.33
C ARG A 255 10.92 21.87 44.78
N GLY A 256 11.73 21.08 44.06
CA GLY A 256 13.11 20.78 44.44
C GLY A 256 13.24 19.83 45.64
N VAL A 257 12.14 19.18 46.06
CA VAL A 257 12.16 18.23 47.19
C VAL A 257 12.45 16.82 46.67
N THR A 258 13.72 16.52 46.43
CA THR A 258 14.18 15.16 46.12
C THR A 258 14.58 14.42 47.38
N LYS A 259 14.43 13.10 47.40
CA LYS A 259 14.97 12.26 48.46
C LYS A 259 16.50 12.37 48.37
N ARG A 260 17.18 12.85 49.43
CA ARG A 260 18.64 12.71 49.51
C ARG A 260 18.92 11.20 49.61
N LEU A 261 19.67 10.68 48.64
CA LEU A 261 20.15 9.31 48.64
C LEU A 261 21.18 9.13 49.76
#